data_AF-A0A498G1N5-F1
#
_entry.id   AF-A0A498G1N5-F1
#
_cell.length_a   1.000
_cell.length_b   1.000
_cell.length_c   1.000
_cell.angle_alpha   90.00
_cell.angle_beta   90.00
_cell.angle_gamma   90.00
#
_symmetry.space_group_name_H-M   'P 1'
#
loop_
_entity.id
_entity.type
_entity.pdbx_description
1 polymer ?
#
loop_
_entity_poly.entity_id
_entity_poly.type
_entity_poly.pdbx_seq_one_letter_code
_entity_poly.pdbx_strand_id
1 'polypeptide(L)' 'MAKEKFGVAVDKKIVREVDELVAECDDLGVSRSEIVEANLTAFLQSETNHVERVRAIIIRKRKGTL' A
#
# COMPACT_ATOMS: atom_id res chain seq x y z
N MET A 1 -19.70 -5.08 5.04
CA MET A 1 -19.54 -3.72 4.51
C MET A 1 -19.40 -3.80 2.99
N ALA A 2 -19.96 -2.84 2.25
CA ALA A 2 -19.72 -2.76 0.81
C ALA A 2 -18.24 -2.39 0.58
N LYS A 3 -17.54 -3.18 -0.24
CA LYS A 3 -16.16 -2.87 -0.68
C LYS A 3 -16.20 -2.37 -2.11
N GLU A 4 -15.47 -1.31 -2.40
CA GLU A 4 -15.26 -0.81 -3.75
C GLU A 4 -13.98 -1.42 -4.34
N LYS A 5 -14.01 -1.83 -5.61
CA LYS A 5 -12.83 -2.41 -6.27
C LYS A 5 -12.12 -1.33 -7.07
N PHE A 6 -10.86 -1.07 -6.73
CA PHE A 6 -10.02 -0.13 -7.48
C PHE A 6 -8.78 -0.84 -8.03
N GLY A 7 -8.57 -0.75 -9.35
CA GLY A 7 -7.41 -1.34 -10.03
C GLY A 7 -6.29 -0.32 -10.19
N VAL A 8 -5.07 -0.65 -9.77
CA VAL A 8 -3.90 0.24 -9.88
C VAL A 8 -2.70 -0.54 -10.43
N ALA A 9 -1.98 0.06 -11.37
CA ALA A 9 -0.69 -0.45 -11.81
C ALA A 9 0.39 -0.09 -10.77
N VAL A 10 1.09 -1.09 -10.26
CA VAL A 10 2.16 -0.94 -9.26
C VAL A 10 3.48 -1.50 -9.79
N ASP A 11 4.58 -1.02 -9.23
CA ASP A 11 5.91 -1.52 -9.57
C ASP A 11 6.07 -2.99 -9.14
N LYS A 12 6.80 -3.79 -9.91
CA LYS A 12 7.05 -5.21 -9.58
C LYS A 12 7.72 -5.39 -8.22
N LYS A 13 8.54 -4.42 -7.78
CA LYS A 13 9.14 -4.43 -6.44
C LYS A 13 8.07 -4.39 -5.35
N ILE A 14 7.05 -3.55 -5.51
CA ILE A 14 5.93 -3.45 -4.56
C ILE A 14 5.16 -4.77 -4.52
N VAL A 15 4.94 -5.42 -5.68
CA VAL A 15 4.27 -6.73 -5.71
C VAL A 15 5.07 -7.77 -4.91
N ARG A 16 6.39 -7.80 -5.04
CA ARG A 16 7.25 -8.73 -4.28
C ARG A 16 7.18 -8.47 -2.78
N GLU A 17 7.25 -7.21 -2.35
CA GLU A 17 7.13 -6.85 -0.93
C GLU A 17 5.76 -7.26 -0.37
N VAL A 18 4.67 -7.10 -1.14
CA VAL A 18 3.34 -7.58 -0.73
C VAL A 18 3.28 -9.10 -0.67
N ASP A 19 3.93 -9.80 -1.59
CA ASP A 19 4.00 -11.28 -1.59
C ASP A 19 4.77 -11.81 -0.37
N GLU A 20 5.87 -11.15 0.00
CA GLU A 20 6.64 -11.45 1.20
C GLU A 20 5.77 -11.26 2.45
N LEU A 21 5.03 -10.15 2.57
CA LEU A 21 4.10 -9.93 3.68
C LEU A 21 3.00 -10.99 3.77
N VAL A 22 2.47 -11.45 2.63
CA VAL A 22 1.49 -12.55 2.61
C VAL A 22 2.12 -13.85 3.13
N ALA A 23 3.34 -14.17 2.71
CA ALA A 23 4.04 -15.36 3.17
C ALA A 23 4.40 -15.31 4.67
N GLU A 24 4.75 -14.13 5.18
CA GLU A 24 5.03 -13.93 6.61
C GLU A 24 3.77 -14.00 7.47
N CYS A 25 2.60 -13.71 6.91
CA CYS A 25 1.29 -13.79 7.57
C CYS A 25 0.49 -15.04 7.16
N ASP A 26 1.17 -16.11 6.73
CA ASP A 26 0.52 -17.35 6.26
C ASP A 26 -0.38 -17.99 7.32
N ASP A 27 -0.01 -17.85 8.60
CA ASP A 27 -0.80 -18.32 9.74
C ASP A 27 -2.20 -17.67 9.82
N LEU A 28 -2.34 -16.47 9.26
CA LEU A 28 -3.61 -15.73 9.20
C LEU A 28 -4.40 -16.04 7.92
N GLY A 29 -3.82 -16.75 6.95
CA GLY A 29 -4.47 -17.06 5.67
C GLY A 29 -4.87 -15.83 4.85
N VAL A 30 -4.14 -14.72 5.01
CA VAL A 30 -4.50 -13.42 4.43
C VAL A 30 -4.20 -13.36 2.93
N SER A 31 -5.05 -12.65 2.20
CA SER A 31 -4.83 -12.35 0.79
C SER A 31 -3.98 -11.09 0.59
N ARG A 32 -3.39 -10.94 -0.61
CA ARG A 32 -2.73 -9.70 -1.04
C ARG A 32 -3.63 -8.48 -0.88
N SER A 33 -4.92 -8.61 -1.19
CA SER A 33 -5.88 -7.52 -1.08
C SER A 33 -6.11 -7.11 0.37
N GLU A 34 -6.14 -8.06 1.30
CA GLU A 34 -6.24 -7.76 2.73
C GLU A 34 -4.98 -7.09 3.27
N ILE A 35 -3.78 -7.53 2.86
CA ILE A 35 -2.52 -6.85 3.20
C ILE A 35 -2.53 -5.41 2.69
N VAL A 36 -2.95 -5.18 1.45
CA VAL A 36 -3.03 -3.83 0.87
C VAL A 36 -4.08 -2.97 1.58
N GLU A 37 -5.26 -3.53 1.87
CA GLU A 37 -6.33 -2.83 2.60
C GLU A 37 -5.91 -2.47 4.03
N ALA A 38 -5.24 -3.38 4.75
CA ALA A 38 -4.72 -3.13 6.09
C ALA A 38 -3.66 -2.02 6.09
N ASN A 39 -2.70 -2.06 5.16
CA ASN A 39 -1.69 -1.01 5.02
C ASN A 39 -2.29 0.35 4.68
N LEU A 40 -3.24 0.40 3.74
CA LEU A 40 -3.93 1.64 3.39
C LEU A 40 -4.75 2.19 4.56
N THR A 41 -5.43 1.32 5.30
CA THR A 41 -6.19 1.68 6.50
C THR A 41 -5.25 2.26 7.56
N ALA A 42 -4.16 1.57 7.88
CA ALA A 42 -3.17 2.04 8.85
C ALA A 42 -2.54 3.38 8.42
N PHE A 43 -2.27 3.56 7.12
CA PHE A 43 -1.78 4.83 6.60
C PHE A 43 -2.78 5.96 6.83
N LEU A 44 -4.05 5.78 6.43
CA LEU A 44 -5.10 6.80 6.49
C LEU A 44 -5.60 7.09 7.92
N GLN A 45 -5.44 6.16 8.85
CA GLN A 45 -5.79 6.34 10.25
C GLN A 45 -4.66 6.94 11.09
N SER A 46 -3.44 7.01 10.56
CA SER A 46 -2.31 7.62 11.30
C SER A 46 -2.50 9.14 11.43
N GLU A 47 -2.07 9.72 12.56
CA GLU A 47 -2.20 11.17 12.84
C GLU A 47 -1.23 12.05 12.02
N THR A 48 -0.82 11.61 10.83
CA THR A 48 0.13 12.32 9.98
C THR A 48 -0.57 13.21 8.96
N ASN A 49 0.06 14.32 8.55
CA ASN A 49 -0.43 15.13 7.42
C ASN A 49 -0.24 14.35 6.10
N HIS A 50 -1.26 13.58 5.72
CA HIS A 50 -1.20 12.75 4.52
C HIS A 50 -1.06 13.56 3.24
N VAL A 51 -1.66 14.76 3.17
CA VAL A 51 -1.62 15.59 1.95
C VAL A 51 -0.18 15.97 1.62
N GLU A 52 0.54 16.50 2.60
CA GLU A 52 1.94 16.90 2.42
C GLU A 52 2.82 15.70 2.08
N ARG A 53 2.66 14.59 2.82
CA ARG A 53 3.45 13.37 2.62
C ARG A 53 3.22 12.76 1.23
N VAL A 54 1.98 12.58 0.81
CA VAL A 54 1.64 12.03 -0.51
C VAL A 54 2.12 12.98 -1.62
N ARG A 55 1.95 14.29 -1.46
CA ARG A 55 2.44 15.28 -2.43
C ARG A 55 3.96 15.20 -2.59
N ALA A 56 4.71 15.11 -1.50
CA ALA A 56 6.16 14.97 -1.54
C ALA A 56 6.60 13.68 -2.26
N ILE A 57 5.96 12.54 -1.95
CA ILE A 57 6.24 11.25 -2.60
C ILE A 57 5.98 11.32 -4.10
N ILE A 58 4.83 11.87 -4.52
CA ILE A 58 4.49 12.01 -5.96
C ILE A 58 5.53 12.87 -6.68
N ILE A 59 5.96 13.99 -6.08
CA ILE A 59 6.97 14.86 -6.67
C ILE A 59 8.30 14.11 -6.82
N ARG A 60 8.76 13.40 -5.79
CA ARG A 60 10.01 12.61 -5.86
C ARG A 60 9.92 11.51 -6.90
N LYS A 61 8.81 10.78 -6.96
CA LYS A 61 8.57 9.74 -7.98
C LYS A 61 8.62 10.31 -9.40
N ARG A 62 7.98 11.47 -9.66
CA ARG A 62 8.03 12.14 -10.96
C ARG A 62 9.43 12.64 -11.33
N LYS A 63 10.25 12.98 -10.35
CA LYS A 63 11.66 13.39 -10.54
C LYS A 63 12.63 12.20 -10.63
N GLY A 64 12.16 10.96 -10.42
CA GLY A 64 13.03 9.78 -10.37
C GLY A 64 13.96 9.74 -9.15
N THR A 65 13.60 10.43 -8.07
CA THR A 65 14.40 10.53 -6.83
C THR A 65 13.75 9.82 -5.65
N LEU A 66 12.83 8.89 -5.94
CA LEU A 66 12.17 8.08 -4.93
C LEU A 66 13.11 6.98 -4.44
#